data_AF-A0A3D5UC98-F1
#
_entry.id   AF-A0A3D5UC98-F1
#
_cell.length_a   1.000
_cell.length_b   1.000
_cell.length_c   1.000
_cell.angle_alpha   90.00
_cell.angle_beta   90.00
_cell.angle_gamma   90.00
#
_symmetry.space_group_name_H-M   'P 1'
#
loop_
_entity.id
_entity.type
_entity.pdbx_description
1 polymer ?
#
loop_
_entity_poly.entity_id
_entity_poly.type
_entity_poly.pdbx_seq_one_letter_code
_entity_poly.pdbx_strand_id
1 'polypeptide(L)'
;MDYKQAGVDIEAGERAVQKIKDKVRTTFNASVLSELGSFGGLYRIDSAWNKPILVASTDGVGTKLLVAIRAGIYDTVGQDLVNHCVNDILVQGATPLFFLDYIGVGKLSVENISLVIDGFVKACQENGCV
;
A
#
# COMPACT_ATOMS: atom_id res chain seq x y z
N MET A 1 -13.64 27.86 12.16
CA MET A 1 -13.83 26.46 11.73
C MET A 1 -12.45 25.92 11.41
N ASP A 2 -12.00 24.91 12.14
CA ASP A 2 -10.74 24.23 11.86
C ASP A 2 -11.03 23.02 10.96
N TYR A 3 -10.28 22.85 9.87
CA TYR A 3 -10.39 21.70 8.95
C TYR A 3 -10.25 20.36 9.69
N LYS A 4 -9.53 20.36 10.82
CA LYS A 4 -9.37 19.22 11.72
C LYS A 4 -10.69 18.72 12.31
N GLN A 5 -11.66 19.61 12.55
CA GLN A 5 -12.99 19.25 13.05
C GLN A 5 -13.87 18.55 11.98
N ALA A 6 -13.53 18.70 10.70
CA ALA A 6 -14.15 17.97 9.60
C ALA A 6 -13.49 16.60 9.33
N GLY A 7 -12.53 16.18 10.18
CA GLY A 7 -11.81 14.91 10.05
C GLY A 7 -10.52 14.97 9.24
N VAL A 8 -10.13 16.15 8.76
CA VAL A 8 -8.91 16.35 7.97
C VAL A 8 -7.79 16.88 8.90
N ASP A 9 -7.05 15.97 9.52
CA ASP A 9 -5.88 16.28 10.34
C ASP A 9 -4.59 15.99 9.55
N ILE A 10 -4.12 16.99 8.79
CA ILE A 10 -2.95 16.88 7.91
C ILE A 10 -1.70 16.46 8.71
N GLU A 11 -1.50 17.03 9.90
CA GLU A 11 -0.37 16.66 10.76
C GLU A 11 -0.44 15.19 11.22
N ALA A 12 -1.65 14.67 11.46
CA ALA A 12 -1.81 13.25 11.80
C ALA A 12 -1.47 12.35 10.61
N GLY A 13 -1.80 12.78 9.39
CA GLY A 13 -1.38 12.14 8.15
C GLY A 13 0.15 12.12 8.02
N GLU A 14 0.82 13.26 8.20
CA GLU A 14 2.29 13.34 8.14
C GLU A 14 2.97 12.49 9.21
N ARG A 15 2.46 12.49 10.45
CA ARG A 15 2.97 11.61 11.51
C ARG A 15 2.78 10.14 11.18
N ALA A 16 1.65 9.77 10.56
CA ALA A 16 1.41 8.40 10.11
C ALA A 16 2.43 8.00 9.04
N VAL A 17 2.65 8.84 8.03
CA VAL A 17 3.66 8.63 6.98
C VAL A 17 5.06 8.47 7.58
N GLN A 18 5.44 9.33 8.52
CA GLN A 18 6.75 9.26 9.15
C GLN A 18 6.95 7.97 9.95
N LYS A 19 5.90 7.45 10.60
CA LYS A 19 5.95 6.21 11.39
C LYS A 19 6.08 4.96 10.52
N ILE A 20 5.54 5.00 9.30
CA ILE A 20 5.56 3.84 8.38
C ILE A 20 6.73 3.89 7.40
N LYS A 21 7.41 5.03 7.25
CA LYS A 21 8.46 5.25 6.27
C LYS A 21 9.55 4.17 6.29
N ASP A 22 10.04 3.84 7.47
CA ASP A 22 11.10 2.83 7.61
C ASP A 22 10.61 1.42 7.24
N LYS A 23 9.35 1.10 7.58
CA LYS A 23 8.71 -0.18 7.22
C LYS A 23 8.53 -0.30 5.72
N VAL A 24 7.95 0.71 5.08
CA VAL A 24 7.75 0.75 3.63
C VAL A 24 9.08 0.68 2.90
N ARG A 25 10.13 1.36 3.39
CA ARG A 25 11.48 1.30 2.80
C ARG A 25 12.03 -0.13 2.71
N THR A 26 11.60 -1.05 3.58
CA THR A 26 12.05 -2.46 3.51
C THR A 26 11.51 -3.24 2.30
N THR A 27 10.54 -2.69 1.57
CA THR A 27 10.05 -3.25 0.30
C THR A 27 10.89 -2.79 -0.90
N PHE A 28 11.70 -1.73 -0.75
CA PHE A 28 12.36 -1.08 -1.87
C PHE A 28 13.37 -2.01 -2.53
N ASN A 29 13.42 -1.95 -3.86
CA ASN A 29 14.43 -2.60 -4.69
C ASN A 29 15.20 -1.55 -5.51
N ALA A 30 16.16 -2.01 -6.32
CA ALA A 30 17.04 -1.17 -7.12
C ALA A 30 16.33 -0.35 -8.22
N SER A 31 15.04 -0.59 -8.45
CA SER A 31 14.24 0.12 -9.46
C SER A 31 13.55 1.36 -8.89
N VAL A 32 13.47 1.51 -7.57
CA VAL A 32 12.87 2.71 -6.94
C VAL A 32 13.81 3.90 -7.09
N LEU A 33 13.30 5.03 -7.58
CA LEU A 33 14.07 6.25 -7.85
C LEU A 33 13.67 7.44 -6.95
N SER A 34 12.69 7.24 -6.06
CA SER A 34 12.14 8.29 -5.20
C SER A 34 12.00 7.82 -3.76
N GLU A 35 11.89 8.77 -2.85
CA GLU A 35 11.68 8.53 -1.43
C GLU A 35 10.21 8.69 -1.03
N LEU A 36 9.77 7.99 0.02
CA LEU A 36 8.44 8.22 0.57
C LEU A 36 8.32 9.65 1.10
N GLY A 37 7.30 10.36 0.62
CA GLY A 37 7.06 11.79 0.88
C GLY A 37 7.26 12.71 -0.34
N SER A 38 7.72 12.19 -1.47
CA SER A 38 7.65 12.92 -2.76
C SER A 38 6.21 12.99 -3.27
N PHE A 39 5.95 13.90 -4.22
CA PHE A 39 4.63 14.04 -4.85
C PHE A 39 4.15 12.76 -5.56
N GLY A 40 5.09 11.96 -6.08
CA GLY A 40 4.82 10.66 -6.68
C GLY A 40 5.98 9.70 -6.51
N GLY A 41 5.65 8.41 -6.52
CA GLY A 41 6.62 7.32 -6.58
C GLY A 41 7.19 7.17 -7.99
N LEU A 42 8.49 6.95 -8.10
CA LEU A 42 9.19 6.74 -9.36
C LEU A 42 9.80 5.33 -9.38
N TYR A 43 9.48 4.57 -10.42
CA TYR A 43 9.97 3.20 -10.60
C TYR A 43 10.53 3.01 -12.02
N ARG A 44 11.76 2.48 -12.11
CA ARG A 44 12.43 2.17 -13.38
C ARG A 44 12.05 0.78 -13.87
N ILE A 45 11.53 0.69 -15.08
CA ILE A 45 11.36 -0.60 -15.77
C ILE A 45 12.73 -1.11 -16.21
N ASP A 46 13.02 -2.38 -15.94
CA ASP A 46 14.29 -3.00 -16.31
C ASP A 46 14.46 -3.06 -17.83
N SER A 47 15.60 -2.56 -18.31
CA SER A 47 15.98 -2.57 -19.73
C SER A 47 16.14 -3.96 -20.33
N ALA A 48 16.28 -5.01 -19.51
CA ALA A 48 16.32 -6.40 -19.96
C ALA A 48 14.99 -6.87 -20.56
N TRP A 49 13.88 -6.19 -20.26
CA TRP A 49 12.56 -6.52 -20.78
C TRP A 49 12.42 -6.03 -22.23
N ASN A 50 12.17 -6.96 -23.15
CA ASN A 50 11.95 -6.63 -24.56
C ASN A 50 10.50 -6.19 -24.78
N LYS A 51 10.29 -4.91 -25.13
CA LYS A 51 8.96 -4.32 -25.41
C LYS A 51 7.93 -4.64 -24.30
N PRO A 52 8.19 -4.22 -23.05
CA PRO A 52 7.31 -4.55 -21.93
C PRO A 52 5.92 -3.95 -22.10
N ILE A 53 4.91 -4.71 -21.69
CA ILE A 53 3.52 -4.24 -21.56
C ILE A 53 3.22 -4.11 -20.07
N LEU A 54 2.60 -2.99 -19.70
CA LEU A 54 2.18 -2.76 -18.33
C LEU A 54 0.77 -3.30 -18.12
N VAL A 55 0.61 -4.10 -17.05
CA VAL A 55 -0.68 -4.59 -16.57
C VAL A 55 -0.93 -3.93 -15.22
N ALA A 56 -2.13 -3.39 -15.03
CA ALA A 56 -2.54 -2.76 -13.78
C ALA A 56 -3.85 -3.37 -13.31
N SER A 57 -3.98 -3.55 -11.99
CA SER A 57 -5.25 -3.88 -11.33
C SER A 57 -5.50 -2.91 -10.18
N THR A 58 -6.76 -2.77 -9.81
CA THR A 58 -7.20 -2.00 -8.65
C THR A 58 -8.38 -2.71 -8.00
N ASP A 59 -8.25 -2.99 -6.71
CA ASP A 59 -9.22 -3.77 -5.95
C ASP A 59 -9.46 -3.19 -4.56
N GLY A 60 -10.46 -3.77 -3.88
CA GLY A 60 -10.71 -3.55 -2.47
C GLY A 60 -10.73 -4.87 -1.70
N VAL A 61 -10.57 -4.77 -0.39
CA VAL A 61 -10.77 -5.89 0.55
C VAL A 61 -12.27 -6.26 0.69
N GLY A 62 -13.16 -5.29 0.40
CA GLY A 62 -14.60 -5.47 0.49
C GLY A 62 -15.12 -5.61 1.93
N THR A 63 -16.24 -6.30 2.09
CA THR A 63 -16.95 -6.41 3.38
C THR A 63 -16.19 -7.19 4.44
N LYS A 64 -15.10 -7.90 4.09
CA LYS A 64 -14.19 -8.53 5.06
C LYS A 64 -13.60 -7.51 6.05
N LEU A 65 -13.49 -6.23 5.65
CA LEU A 65 -13.11 -5.14 6.57
C LEU A 65 -14.04 -5.05 7.79
N LEU A 66 -15.34 -5.34 7.64
CA LEU A 66 -16.27 -5.33 8.78
C LEU A 66 -15.94 -6.41 9.81
N VAL A 67 -15.42 -7.56 9.36
CA VAL A 67 -14.98 -8.65 10.24
C VAL A 67 -13.70 -8.25 10.98
N ALA A 68 -12.71 -7.72 10.26
CA ALA A 68 -11.47 -7.20 10.81
C ALA A 68 -11.71 -6.14 11.91
N ILE A 69 -12.61 -5.17 11.62
CA ILE A 69 -13.01 -4.13 12.56
C ILE A 69 -13.67 -4.72 13.81
N ARG A 70 -14.61 -5.67 13.66
CA ARG A 70 -15.30 -6.32 14.79
C ARG A 70 -14.35 -7.18 15.63
N ALA A 71 -13.38 -7.82 14.99
CA ALA A 71 -12.36 -8.63 15.66
C ALA A 71 -11.26 -7.79 16.32
N GLY A 72 -11.09 -6.53 15.90
CA GLY A 72 -9.96 -5.70 16.33
C GLY A 72 -8.62 -6.14 15.75
N ILE A 73 -8.63 -6.82 14.60
CA ILE A 73 -7.44 -7.39 13.93
C ILE A 73 -7.29 -6.71 12.56
N TYR A 74 -6.16 -6.02 12.33
CA TYR A 74 -5.95 -5.18 11.15
C TYR A 74 -4.68 -5.52 10.35
N ASP A 75 -3.80 -6.35 10.89
CA ASP A 75 -2.49 -6.71 10.32
C ASP A 75 -2.56 -7.71 9.15
N THR A 76 -3.72 -8.31 8.91
CA THR A 76 -3.92 -9.25 7.79
C THR A 76 -4.60 -8.61 6.58
N VAL A 77 -5.40 -7.56 6.77
CA VAL A 77 -6.21 -7.00 5.66
C VAL A 77 -5.36 -6.30 4.60
N GLY A 78 -4.15 -5.88 4.96
CA GLY A 78 -3.19 -5.38 3.97
C GLY A 78 -2.75 -6.47 2.99
N GLN A 79 -2.47 -7.67 3.50
CA GLN A 79 -2.11 -8.81 2.66
C GLN A 79 -3.28 -9.24 1.78
N ASP A 80 -4.51 -9.20 2.32
CA ASP A 80 -5.71 -9.49 1.54
C ASP A 80 -5.81 -8.56 0.31
N LEU A 81 -5.56 -7.26 0.50
CA LEU A 81 -5.64 -6.29 -0.59
C LEU A 81 -4.57 -6.51 -1.66
N VAL A 82 -3.30 -6.61 -1.26
CA VAL A 82 -2.18 -6.78 -2.21
C VAL A 82 -2.35 -8.05 -3.02
N ASN A 83 -2.67 -9.17 -2.36
CA ASN A 83 -2.84 -10.45 -3.05
C ASN A 83 -4.06 -10.46 -3.97
N HIS A 84 -5.11 -9.67 -3.69
CA HIS A 84 -6.24 -9.53 -4.62
C HIS A 84 -5.75 -8.94 -5.95
N CYS A 85 -5.07 -7.79 -5.90
CA CYS A 85 -4.53 -7.14 -7.09
C CYS A 85 -3.47 -8.00 -7.81
N VAL A 86 -2.58 -8.66 -7.07
CA VAL A 86 -1.49 -9.47 -7.65
C VAL A 86 -2.06 -10.71 -8.36
N ASN A 87 -3.04 -11.38 -7.77
CA ASN A 87 -3.65 -12.55 -8.40
C ASN A 87 -4.35 -12.20 -9.72
N ASP A 88 -4.95 -11.02 -9.83
CA ASP A 88 -5.63 -10.57 -11.04
C ASP A 88 -4.68 -10.31 -12.22
N ILE A 89 -3.47 -9.80 -11.96
CA ILE A 89 -2.47 -9.62 -13.02
C ILE A 89 -1.73 -10.93 -13.34
N LEU A 90 -1.65 -11.85 -12.37
CA LEU A 90 -0.97 -13.13 -12.52
C LEU A 90 -1.64 -14.02 -13.58
N VAL A 91 -2.96 -13.92 -13.77
CA VAL A 91 -3.67 -14.68 -14.83
C VAL A 91 -3.20 -14.32 -16.25
N GLN A 92 -2.56 -13.16 -16.42
CA GLN A 92 -1.95 -12.73 -17.68
C GLN A 92 -0.44 -13.02 -17.73
N GLY A 93 0.13 -13.63 -16.68
CA GLY A 93 1.56 -13.90 -16.55
C GLY A 93 2.39 -12.65 -16.22
N ALA A 94 1.78 -11.59 -15.69
CA ALA A 94 2.50 -10.36 -15.33
C ALA A 94 3.32 -10.54 -14.04
N THR A 95 4.49 -9.90 -13.99
CA THR A 95 5.29 -9.79 -12.77
C THR A 95 4.89 -8.53 -11.99
N PRO A 96 4.56 -8.63 -10.68
CA PRO A 96 4.33 -7.46 -9.84
C PRO A 96 5.57 -6.54 -9.79
N LEU A 97 5.36 -5.22 -9.94
CA LEU A 97 6.46 -4.24 -9.91
C LEU A 97 6.40 -3.34 -8.66
N PHE A 98 5.28 -2.65 -8.50
CA PHE A 98 5.02 -1.76 -7.36
C PHE A 98 3.53 -1.78 -7.02
N PHE A 99 3.20 -1.37 -5.80
CA PHE A 99 1.85 -1.30 -5.26
C PHE A 99 1.58 0.11 -4.72
N LEU A 100 0.36 0.60 -4.93
CA LEU A 100 -0.12 1.87 -4.42
C LEU A 100 -1.42 1.62 -3.68
N ASP A 101 -1.55 2.21 -2.49
CA ASP A 101 -2.74 2.06 -1.67
C ASP A 101 -3.49 3.38 -1.45
N TYR A 102 -4.77 3.24 -1.12
CA TYR A 102 -5.62 4.34 -0.65
C TYR A 102 -6.46 3.85 0.54
N ILE A 103 -6.30 4.52 1.68
CA ILE A 103 -7.06 4.23 2.90
C ILE A 103 -8.01 5.38 3.20
N GLY A 104 -9.32 5.14 3.07
CA GLY A 104 -10.38 6.06 3.47
C GLY A 104 -10.94 5.68 4.85
N VAL A 105 -10.87 6.59 5.82
CA VAL A 105 -11.42 6.38 7.18
C VAL A 105 -12.16 7.61 7.68
N GLY A 106 -13.23 7.41 8.45
CA GLY A 106 -13.96 8.51 9.09
C GLY A 106 -13.18 9.22 10.20
N LYS A 107 -12.29 8.48 10.89
CA LYS A 107 -11.32 9.04 11.85
C LYS A 107 -10.00 8.28 11.73
N LEU A 108 -8.92 9.03 11.59
CA LEU A 108 -7.57 8.47 11.50
C LEU A 108 -7.13 7.89 12.85
N SER A 109 -6.76 6.61 12.88
CA SER A 109 -5.97 6.00 13.96
C SER A 109 -4.63 5.57 13.38
N VAL A 110 -3.56 6.20 13.85
CA VAL A 110 -2.19 5.93 13.38
C VAL A 110 -1.77 4.50 13.71
N GLU A 111 -2.24 3.97 14.84
CA GLU A 111 -1.96 2.62 15.31
C GLU A 111 -2.60 1.57 14.38
N ASN A 112 -3.90 1.70 14.11
CA ASN A 112 -4.61 0.76 13.23
C ASN A 112 -4.08 0.83 11.80
N ILE A 113 -3.81 2.04 11.30
CA ILE A 113 -3.23 2.20 9.96
C ILE A 113 -1.85 1.54 9.90
N SER A 114 -1.00 1.73 10.90
CA SER A 114 0.31 1.08 10.91
C SER A 114 0.20 -0.45 10.84
N LEU A 115 -0.83 -1.07 11.43
CA LEU A 115 -1.05 -2.51 11.32
C LEU A 115 -1.45 -2.91 9.89
N VAL A 116 -2.34 -2.15 9.25
CA VAL A 116 -2.70 -2.40 7.84
C VAL A 116 -1.47 -2.30 6.94
N ILE A 117 -0.61 -1.30 7.15
CA ILE A 117 0.64 -1.14 6.41
C ILE A 117 1.60 -2.31 6.65
N ASP A 118 1.65 -2.90 7.85
CA ASP A 118 2.45 -4.11 8.10
C ASP A 118 2.01 -5.26 7.20
N GLY A 119 0.70 -5.38 6.95
CA GLY A 119 0.14 -6.31 5.99
C GLY A 119 0.56 -6.02 4.54
N PHE A 120 0.56 -4.74 4.12
CA PHE A 120 1.05 -4.36 2.79
C PHE A 120 2.52 -4.70 2.60
N VAL A 121 3.37 -4.29 3.55
CA VAL A 121 4.82 -4.54 3.50
C VAL A 121 5.11 -6.03 3.38
N LYS A 122 4.45 -6.86 4.20
CA LYS A 122 4.61 -8.31 4.16
C LYS A 122 4.23 -8.90 2.80
N ALA A 123 3.06 -8.54 2.26
CA ALA A 123 2.63 -9.07 0.97
C ALA A 123 3.46 -8.53 -0.20
N CYS A 124 3.89 -7.27 -0.17
CA CYS A 124 4.80 -6.71 -1.17
C CYS A 124 6.12 -7.48 -1.20
N GLN A 125 6.72 -7.76 -0.04
CA GLN A 125 7.93 -8.56 0.08
C GLN A 125 7.75 -9.99 -0.44
N GLU A 126 6.62 -10.64 -0.09
CA GLU A 126 6.30 -12.01 -0.55
C GLU A 126 6.09 -12.07 -2.07
N ASN A 127 5.56 -11.01 -2.69
CA ASN A 127 5.32 -10.92 -4.14
C ASN A 127 6.46 -10.23 -4.92
N GLY A 128 7.51 -9.76 -4.24
CA GLY A 128 8.64 -9.08 -4.87
C GLY A 128 8.32 -7.71 -5.48
N CYS A 129 7.20 -7.10 -5.10
CA CYS A 129 6.86 -5.73 -5.50
C CYS A 129 7.20 -4.72 -4.39
N VAL A 130 7.26 -3.45 -4.81
CA VAL A 130 7.52 -2.29 -3.93
C VAL A 130 6.21 -1.68 -3.46
#